data_AF-A0A969V805-F1
#
_entry.id   AF-A0A969V805-F1
#
_cell.length_a   1.000
_cell.length_b   1.000
_cell.length_c   1.000
_cell.angle_alpha   90.00
_cell.angle_beta   90.00
_cell.angle_gamma   90.00
#
_symmetry.space_group_name_H-M   'P 1'
#
loop_
_entity.id
_entity.type
_entity.pdbx_description
1 polymer ?
#
loop_
_entity_poly.entity_id
_entity_poly.type
_entity_poly.pdbx_seq_one_letter_code
_entity_poly.pdbx_strand_id
1 'polypeptide(L)'
;MKRGMRPPHPGSMIRDMIEGIREESNQDLTIKEVALGLGVTPKTLSNILNEHQGISSDMAIRLSEAFGSKPDFWLKLQGDYELWHAEKRVNRLDIKHFLPLASAKTALSVHTV
;
A
#
# COMPACT_ATOMS: atom_id res chain seq x y z
N MET A 1 -12.15 6.50 -5.57
CA MET A 1 -10.81 6.54 -6.21
C MET A 1 -11.00 6.34 -7.70
N LYS A 2 -10.42 7.20 -8.56
CA LYS A 2 -10.60 7.15 -10.02
C LYS A 2 -9.99 5.86 -10.59
N ARG A 3 -10.76 5.11 -11.39
CA ARG A 3 -10.25 3.97 -12.19
C ARG A 3 -9.18 4.47 -13.17
N GLY A 4 -7.95 3.98 -13.05
CA GLY A 4 -6.88 4.19 -14.05
C GLY A 4 -5.60 4.89 -13.57
N MET A 5 -5.58 5.55 -12.39
CA MET A 5 -4.35 6.15 -11.85
C MET A 5 -3.50 5.12 -11.09
N ARG A 6 -2.17 5.21 -11.21
CA ARG A 6 -1.21 4.43 -10.41
C ARG A 6 -1.41 4.81 -8.93
N PRO A 7 -1.74 3.85 -8.04
CA PRO A 7 -1.78 4.11 -6.61
C PRO A 7 -0.39 4.56 -6.12
N PRO A 8 -0.31 5.48 -5.15
CA PRO A 8 0.97 5.88 -4.60
C PRO A 8 1.65 4.70 -3.88
N HIS A 9 2.98 4.64 -3.95
CA HIS A 9 3.75 3.68 -3.17
C HIS A 9 3.77 4.11 -1.70
N PRO A 10 3.65 3.20 -0.70
CA PRO A 10 3.76 3.61 0.70
C PRO A 10 5.01 4.41 1.02
N GLY A 11 6.14 4.05 0.40
CA GLY A 11 7.40 4.78 0.51
C GLY A 11 7.37 6.25 0.08
N SER A 12 6.60 6.60 -0.96
CA SER A 12 6.46 8.00 -1.36
C SER A 12 5.70 8.78 -0.28
N MET A 13 4.63 8.19 0.25
CA MET A 13 3.86 8.80 1.33
C MET A 13 4.69 8.99 2.61
N ILE A 14 5.49 8.00 2.99
CA ILE A 14 6.38 8.10 4.16
C ILE A 14 7.43 9.21 3.96
N ARG A 15 7.99 9.34 2.74
CA ARG A 15 8.94 10.40 2.42
C ARG A 15 8.30 11.79 2.58
N ASP A 16 7.10 11.98 2.02
CA ASP A 16 6.37 13.24 2.13
C ASP A 16 6.07 13.59 3.60
N MET A 17 5.77 12.59 4.44
CA MET A 17 5.56 12.80 5.88
C MET A 17 6.86 13.20 6.61
N ILE A 18 7.99 12.57 6.28
CA ILE A 18 9.30 12.94 6.86
C ILE A 18 9.65 14.37 6.47
N GLU A 19 9.40 14.77 5.21
CA GLU A 19 9.63 16.13 4.73
C GLU A 19 8.73 17.14 5.45
N GLY A 20 7.43 16.85 5.60
CA GLY A 20 6.51 17.69 6.36
C GLY A 20 6.95 17.89 7.82
N ILE A 21 7.41 16.83 8.49
CA ILE A 21 7.93 16.95 9.87
C ILE A 21 9.17 17.85 9.93
N ARG A 22 10.09 17.76 8.96
CA ARG A 22 11.27 18.65 8.91
C ARG A 22 10.87 20.11 8.77
N GLU A 23 9.93 20.38 7.88
CA GLU A 23 9.41 21.73 7.64
C GLU A 23 8.71 22.31 8.87
N GLU A 24 7.86 21.53 9.53
CA GLU A 24 7.09 21.96 10.70
C GLU A 24 7.95 22.14 11.96
N SER A 25 8.90 21.23 12.19
CA SER A 25 9.74 21.24 13.39
C SER A 25 10.99 22.11 13.28
N ASN A 26 11.38 22.50 12.05
CA ASN A 26 12.67 23.13 11.75
C ASN A 26 13.85 22.32 12.30
N GLN A 27 13.70 20.99 12.36
CA GLN A 27 14.73 20.03 12.77
C GLN A 27 15.17 19.19 11.58
N ASP A 28 16.47 18.90 11.52
CA ASP A 28 17.05 17.99 10.54
C ASP A 28 16.73 16.53 10.90
N LEU A 29 15.51 16.08 10.62
CA LEU A 29 15.11 14.68 10.85
C LEU A 29 15.76 13.77 9.80
N THR A 30 16.88 13.13 10.13
CA THR A 30 17.63 12.31 9.17
C THR A 30 16.96 10.94 8.92
N ILE A 31 17.19 10.35 7.74
CA ILE A 31 16.72 8.99 7.43
C ILE A 31 17.24 7.98 8.46
N LYS A 32 18.45 8.21 9.00
CA LYS A 32 19.06 7.34 10.00
C LYS A 32 18.27 7.36 11.32
N GLU A 33 17.85 8.53 11.78
CA GLU A 33 17.04 8.68 13.00
C GLU A 33 15.67 8.05 12.82
N VAL A 34 15.02 8.28 11.68
CA VAL A 34 13.72 7.65 11.39
C VAL A 34 13.84 6.13 11.36
N ALA A 35 14.87 5.60 10.70
CA ALA A 35 15.09 4.15 10.66
C ALA A 35 15.31 3.57 12.05
N LEU A 36 16.07 4.27 12.90
CA LEU A 36 16.30 3.87 14.28
C LEU A 36 15.00 3.90 15.10
N GLY A 37 14.20 4.96 14.98
CA GLY A 37 12.90 5.08 15.65
C GLY A 37 11.90 4.01 15.22
N LEU A 38 11.93 3.61 13.95
CA LEU A 38 11.16 2.48 13.43
C LEU A 38 11.75 1.12 13.81
N GLY A 39 12.96 1.06 14.39
CA GLY A 39 13.64 -0.18 14.74
C GLY A 39 14.06 -1.02 13.52
N VAL A 40 14.46 -0.37 12.42
CA VAL A 40 14.93 -1.01 11.19
C VAL A 40 16.28 -0.44 10.73
N THR A 41 16.92 -1.11 9.78
CA THR A 41 18.16 -0.58 9.21
C THR A 41 17.88 0.63 8.32
N PRO A 42 18.79 1.63 8.24
CA PRO A 42 18.67 2.73 7.29
C PRO A 42 18.56 2.25 5.84
N LYS A 43 19.17 1.12 5.50
CA LYS A 43 19.06 0.48 4.18
C LYS A 43 17.63 0.02 3.90
N THR A 44 16.98 -0.62 4.87
CA THR A 44 15.57 -1.04 4.76
C THR A 44 14.67 0.17 4.51
N LEU A 45 14.80 1.21 5.34
CA LEU A 45 14.00 2.43 5.17
C LEU A 45 14.29 3.09 3.82
N SER A 46 15.56 3.23 3.44
CA SER A 46 15.94 3.82 2.15
C SER A 46 15.35 3.07 0.95
N ASN A 47 15.34 1.74 0.97
CA ASN A 47 14.70 0.95 -0.09
C ASN A 47 13.19 1.19 -0.17
N ILE A 48 12.53 1.35 0.98
CA ILE A 48 11.10 1.68 1.03
C ILE A 48 10.85 3.08 0.46
N LEU A 49 11.56 4.09 0.97
CA LEU A 49 11.41 5.49 0.55
C LEU A 49 11.68 5.70 -0.95
N ASN A 50 12.56 4.89 -1.53
CA ASN A 50 12.88 4.93 -2.96
C ASN A 50 11.98 4.01 -3.82
N GLU A 51 10.89 3.48 -3.25
CA GLU A 51 9.94 2.60 -3.94
C GLU A 51 10.52 1.28 -4.48
N HIS A 52 11.71 0.89 -4.01
CA HIS A 52 12.37 -0.36 -4.38
C HIS A 52 11.87 -1.56 -3.56
N GLN A 53 11.24 -1.28 -2.41
CA GLN A 53 10.71 -2.31 -1.51
C GLN A 53 9.37 -1.87 -0.94
N GLY A 54 8.40 -2.78 -0.91
CA GLY A 54 7.14 -2.59 -0.20
C GLY A 54 7.29 -2.66 1.32
N ILE A 55 6.17 -2.46 2.02
CA ILE A 55 6.10 -2.59 3.48
C ILE A 55 5.48 -3.93 3.90
N SER A 56 5.99 -4.50 5.00
CA SER A 56 5.39 -5.68 5.65
C SER A 56 4.34 -5.28 6.69
N SER A 57 3.60 -6.27 7.22
CA SER A 57 2.70 -6.06 8.38
C SER A 57 3.42 -5.50 9.60
N ASP A 58 4.62 -6.00 9.91
CA ASP A 58 5.44 -5.48 11.01
C ASP A 58 5.82 -4.01 10.78
N MET A 59 6.13 -3.65 9.53
CA MET A 59 6.42 -2.26 9.17
C MET A 59 5.16 -1.39 9.27
N ALA A 60 4.00 -1.88 8.85
CA ALA A 60 2.74 -1.17 8.99
C ALA A 60 2.41 -0.84 10.45
N ILE A 61 2.69 -1.76 11.38
CA ILE A 61 2.55 -1.51 12.83
C ILE A 61 3.55 -0.43 13.27
N ARG A 62 4.83 -0.54 12.88
CA ARG A 62 5.85 0.48 13.23
C ARG A 62 5.50 1.87 12.72
N LEU A 63 4.98 1.97 11.50
CA LEU A 63 4.54 3.23 10.91
C LEU A 63 3.30 3.80 11.61
N SER A 64 2.36 2.93 12.01
CA SER A 64 1.19 3.32 12.81
C SER A 64 1.61 3.97 14.12
N GLU A 65 2.57 3.39 14.82
CA GLU A 65 3.07 3.93 16.09
C GLU A 65 3.90 5.22 15.90
N ALA A 66 4.73 5.28 14.86
CA ALA A 66 5.64 6.41 14.64
C ALA A 66 4.99 7.64 14.00
N PHE A 67 4.04 7.43 13.08
CA PHE A 67 3.47 8.48 12.24
C PHE A 67 1.94 8.60 12.38
N GLY A 68 1.32 7.76 13.20
CA GLY A 68 -0.14 7.66 13.30
C GLY A 68 -0.77 6.89 12.14
N SER A 69 -2.08 7.05 11.97
CA SER A 69 -2.95 6.18 11.16
C SER A 69 -3.05 4.76 11.71
N LYS A 70 -3.90 3.92 11.11
CA LYS A 70 -4.05 2.50 11.51
C LYS A 70 -3.10 1.62 10.69
N PRO A 71 -2.63 0.47 11.20
CA PRO A 71 -1.83 -0.47 10.41
C PRO A 71 -2.52 -0.88 9.10
N ASP A 72 -3.84 -1.06 9.13
CA ASP A 72 -4.65 -1.41 7.95
C ASP A 72 -4.60 -0.35 6.84
N PHE A 73 -4.42 0.92 7.19
CA PHE A 73 -4.27 1.98 6.21
C PHE A 73 -3.01 1.78 5.37
N TRP A 74 -1.89 1.52 6.04
CA TRP A 74 -0.60 1.26 5.42
C TRP A 74 -0.64 0.00 4.55
N LEU A 75 -1.22 -1.08 5.08
CA LEU A 75 -1.40 -2.33 4.32
C LEU A 75 -2.32 -2.17 3.12
N LYS A 76 -3.38 -1.38 3.24
CA LYS A 76 -4.26 -1.07 2.11
C LYS A 76 -3.48 -0.34 1.02
N LEU A 77 -2.66 0.64 1.37
CA LEU A 77 -1.85 1.37 0.40
C LEU A 77 -0.86 0.46 -0.32
N GLN A 78 -0.19 -0.42 0.41
CA GLN A 78 0.68 -1.46 -0.17
C GLN A 78 -0.10 -2.38 -1.11
N GLY A 79 -1.24 -2.89 -0.66
CA GLY A 79 -2.09 -3.81 -1.44
C GLY A 79 -2.63 -3.17 -2.72
N ASP A 80 -3.09 -1.91 -2.65
CA ASP A 80 -3.55 -1.16 -3.82
C ASP A 80 -2.40 -1.02 -4.85
N TYR A 81 -1.19 -0.65 -4.39
CA TYR A 81 0.00 -0.52 -5.23
C TYR A 81 0.40 -1.84 -5.89
N GLU A 82 0.49 -2.92 -5.10
CA GLU A 82 0.86 -4.25 -5.59
C GLU A 82 -0.17 -4.79 -6.58
N LEU A 83 -1.45 -4.64 -6.28
CA LEU A 83 -2.53 -5.09 -7.15
C LEU A 83 -2.46 -4.38 -8.51
N TRP A 84 -2.27 -3.06 -8.54
CA TRP A 84 -2.13 -2.33 -9.80
C TRP A 84 -0.96 -2.82 -10.66
N HIS A 85 0.16 -3.21 -10.06
CA HIS A 85 1.29 -3.80 -10.79
C HIS A 85 1.00 -5.25 -11.20
N ALA A 86 0.33 -6.02 -10.35
CA ALA A 86 -0.05 -7.40 -10.64
C ALA A 86 -1.04 -7.47 -11.82
N GLU A 87 -2.01 -6.55 -11.90
CA GLU A 87 -2.99 -6.49 -12.99
C GLU A 87 -2.36 -6.34 -14.39
N LYS A 88 -1.14 -5.78 -14.45
CA LYS A 88 -0.39 -5.61 -15.70
C LYS A 88 0.52 -6.80 -16.05
N ARG A 89 0.93 -7.56 -15.05
CA ARG A 89 1.84 -8.71 -15.20
C ARG A 89 1.08 -10.02 -15.38
N VAL A 90 -0.05 -10.16 -14.71
CA VAL A 90 -0.84 -11.39 -14.70
C VAL A 90 -1.78 -11.41 -15.90
N ASN A 91 -1.52 -12.31 -16.83
CA ASN A 91 -2.46 -12.60 -17.91
C ASN A 91 -3.66 -13.39 -17.37
N ARG A 92 -4.81 -12.74 -17.24
CA ARG A 92 -6.02 -13.37 -16.70
C ARG A 92 -6.56 -14.49 -17.59
N LEU A 93 -6.20 -14.51 -18.87
CA LEU A 93 -6.62 -15.54 -19.82
C LEU A 93 -5.96 -16.90 -19.54
N ASP A 94 -4.80 -16.90 -18.87
CA ASP A 94 -4.06 -18.14 -18.55
C ASP A 94 -4.55 -18.77 -17.23
N ILE A 95 -5.50 -18.13 -16.53
CA ILE A 95 -5.98 -18.57 -15.22
C ILE A 95 -7.14 -19.55 -15.40
N LYS A 96 -6.95 -20.78 -14.89
CA LYS A 96 -8.04 -21.75 -14.76
C LYS A 96 -8.98 -21.37 -13.61
N HIS A 97 -10.27 -21.29 -13.89
CA HIS A 97 -11.30 -21.19 -12.86
C HIS A 97 -11.56 -22.57 -12.24
N PHE A 98 -11.40 -22.67 -10.92
CA PHE A 98 -11.68 -23.90 -10.16
C PHE A 98 -13.13 -24.02 -9.67
N LEU A 99 -13.86 -22.90 -9.70
CA LEU A 99 -15.30 -22.86 -9.50
C LEU A 99 -15.93 -22.19 -10.72
N PRO A 100 -17.15 -22.58 -11.12
CA PRO A 100 -17.89 -21.86 -12.13
C PRO A 100 -17.94 -20.40 -11.73
N LEU A 101 -17.51 -19.50 -12.62
CA LEU A 101 -17.85 -18.10 -12.47
C LEU A 101 -19.37 -18.06 -12.37
N ALA A 102 -19.89 -17.53 -11.27
CA ALA A 102 -21.33 -17.37 -11.09
C ALA A 102 -21.87 -16.73 -12.37
N SER A 103 -22.60 -17.52 -13.16
CA SER A 103 -23.19 -17.07 -14.40
C SER A 103 -24.01 -15.83 -14.07
N ALA A 104 -23.90 -14.78 -14.89
CA ALA A 104 -24.77 -13.62 -14.81
C ALA A 104 -26.22 -14.02 -15.18
N LYS A 105 -26.88 -14.75 -14.28
CA LYS A 105 -28.30 -15.15 -14.32
C LYS A 105 -28.82 -15.32 -12.89
N THR A 106 -28.93 -14.22 -12.16
CA THR A 106 -29.81 -14.13 -10.97
C THR A 106 -30.53 -12.78 -10.95
N ALA A 107 -31.14 -12.41 -12.07
CA ALA A 107 -32.15 -11.35 -12.14
C ALA A 107 -33.22 -11.73 -13.18
N LEU A 108 -33.78 -12.93 -13.05
CA LEU A 108 -35.02 -13.32 -13.73
C LEU A 108 -35.74 -14.33 -12.84
N SER A 109 -36.48 -13.80 -11.88
CA SER A 109 -37.71 -14.35 -11.28
C SER A 109 -37.88 -13.71 -9.91
N VAL A 110 -38.74 -12.71 -9.80
CA VAL A 110 -39.96 -12.76 -8.98
C VAL A 110 -40.66 -11.40 -9.07
N HIS A 111 -41.65 -11.29 -9.97
CA HIS A 111 -42.96 -10.74 -9.65
C HIS A 111 -43.89 -11.01 -10.85
N THR A 112 -44.51 -12.19 -10.81
CA THR A 112 -45.85 -12.37 -11.33
C THR A 112 -46.75 -12.37 -10.10
N VAL A 113 -47.44 -11.25 -9.87
CA VAL A 113 -48.83 -11.17 -9.42
C VAL A 113 -49.41 -9.93 -10.08
#